data_AF-A0A2G6R3C8-F1
#
_entry.id   AF-A0A2G6R3C8-F1
#
_cell.length_a   1.000
_cell.length_b   1.000
_cell.length_c   1.000
_cell.angle_alpha   90.00
_cell.angle_beta   90.00
_cell.angle_gamma   90.00
#
_symmetry.space_group_name_H-M   'P 1'
#
loop_
_entity.id
_entity.type
_entity.pdbx_description
1 polymer ?
#
loop_
_entity_poly.entity_id
_entity_poly.type
_entity_poly.pdbx_seq_one_letter_code
_entity_poly.pdbx_strand_id
1 'polypeptide(L)' 'MTKEEKRSLVAIPIVLLLAWGLAVAGSQGGIRAMGLHAFAAAVTVVFAIQWIVFVPSFIAKTEH' A
#
# COMPACT_ATOMS: atom_id res chain seq x y z
N MET A 1 -11.27 17.78 12.14
CA MET A 1 -11.63 16.88 11.03
C MET A 1 -12.31 17.65 9.92
N THR A 2 -11.52 18.18 8.99
CA THR A 2 -11.93 18.79 7.73
C THR A 2 -12.59 17.75 6.82
N LYS A 3 -13.31 18.19 5.80
CA LYS A 3 -13.96 17.29 4.82
C LYS A 3 -12.93 16.36 4.15
N GLU A 4 -11.75 16.89 3.83
CA GLU A 4 -10.66 16.13 3.24
C GLU A 4 -10.09 15.08 4.21
N GLU A 5 -9.91 15.42 5.49
CA GLU A 5 -9.48 14.44 6.50
C GLU A 5 -10.48 13.28 6.63
N LYS A 6 -11.79 13.54 6.58
CA LYS A 6 -12.81 12.48 6.60
C LYS A 6 -12.74 11.60 5.36
N ARG A 7 -12.51 12.20 4.19
CA ARG A 7 -12.35 11.48 2.93
C ARG A 7 -11.12 10.58 2.97
N SER A 8 -9.99 11.08 3.43
CA SER A 8 -8.75 10.31 3.57
C SER A 8 -8.91 9.15 4.56
N LEU A 9 -9.63 9.37 5.66
CA LEU A 9 -9.91 8.33 6.66
C LEU A 9 -10.65 7.12 6.08
N VAL A 10 -11.49 7.33 5.06
CA VAL A 10 -12.23 6.26 4.36
C VAL A 10 -11.43 5.73 3.16
N ALA A 11 -10.76 6.61 2.42
CA ALA A 11 -10.02 6.26 1.22
C ALA A 11 -8.82 5.34 1.52
N ILE A 12 -8.07 5.61 2.60
CA ILE A 12 -6.87 4.83 2.96
C ILE A 12 -7.22 3.35 3.19
N PRO A 13 -8.18 3.00 4.06
CA PRO A 13 -8.61 1.60 4.24
C PRO A 13 -9.05 0.94 2.93
N ILE A 14 -9.83 1.65 2.10
CA ILE A 14 -10.31 1.11 0.82
C ILE A 14 -9.13 0.78 -0.09
N VAL A 15 -8.17 1.69 -0.24
CA VAL A 15 -6.98 1.47 -1.08
C VAL A 15 -6.15 0.31 -0.55
N LEU A 16 -5.97 0.18 0.78
CA LEU A 16 -5.24 -0.94 1.38
C LEU A 16 -5.94 -2.28 1.13
N LEU A 17 -7.28 -2.33 1.21
CA LEU A 17 -8.06 -3.52 0.89
C LEU A 17 -7.95 -3.90 -0.59
N LEU A 18 -7.99 -2.92 -1.49
CA LEU A 18 -7.79 -3.15 -2.93
C LEU A 18 -6.38 -3.67 -3.22
N ALA A 19 -5.36 -3.08 -2.62
CA ALA A 19 -3.98 -3.52 -2.76
C ALA A 19 -3.79 -4.97 -2.27
N TRP A 20 -4.40 -5.31 -1.13
CA TRP A 20 -4.40 -6.67 -0.61
C TRP A 20 -5.12 -7.65 -1.54
N GLY A 21 -6.31 -7.29 -2.03
CA GLY A 21 -7.06 -8.09 -3.00
C GLY A 21 -6.28 -8.34 -4.29
N LEU A 22 -5.60 -7.32 -4.81
CA LEU A 22 -4.71 -7.43 -5.96
C LEU A 22 -3.52 -8.35 -5.67
N ALA A 23 -2.86 -8.20 -4.51
CA ALA A 23 -1.75 -9.05 -4.11
C ALA A 23 -2.15 -10.52 -4.04
N VAL A 24 -3.32 -10.82 -3.48
CA VAL A 24 -3.87 -12.18 -3.41
C VAL A 24 -4.21 -12.71 -4.80
N ALA A 25 -4.99 -11.96 -5.58
CA ALA A 25 -5.44 -12.37 -6.91
C ALA A 25 -4.26 -12.59 -7.88
N GLY A 26 -3.33 -11.63 -7.94
CA GLY A 26 -2.14 -11.71 -8.81
C GLY A 26 -1.11 -12.76 -8.35
N SER A 27 -1.20 -13.25 -7.11
CA SER A 27 -0.36 -14.34 -6.62
C SER A 27 -0.86 -15.74 -7.01
N GLN A 28 -2.11 -15.86 -7.47
CA GLN A 28 -2.69 -17.15 -7.88
C GLN A 28 -2.01 -17.66 -9.15
N GLY A 29 -1.50 -18.90 -9.11
CA GLY A 29 -0.77 -19.49 -10.23
C GLY A 29 0.62 -18.88 -10.50
N GLY A 30 1.05 -17.92 -9.67
CA GLY A 30 2.34 -17.23 -9.81
C GLY A 30 3.52 -17.99 -9.22
N ILE A 31 4.72 -17.46 -9.46
CA ILE A 31 5.98 -18.04 -8.97
C ILE A 31 6.09 -17.89 -7.44
N ARG A 32 6.52 -18.96 -6.78
CA ARG A 32 6.93 -18.93 -5.39
C ARG A 32 8.45 -18.88 -5.29
N ALA A 33 8.97 -17.91 -4.55
CA ALA A 33 10.38 -17.78 -4.23
C ALA A 33 10.53 -17.87 -2.70
N MET A 34 11.42 -18.74 -2.21
CA MET A 34 11.64 -18.93 -0.76
C MET A 34 10.35 -19.25 0.04
N GLY A 35 9.37 -19.92 -0.59
CA GLY A 35 8.07 -20.21 0.03
C GLY A 35 7.05 -19.06 0.02
N LEU A 36 7.42 -17.88 -0.49
CA LEU A 36 6.54 -16.71 -0.63
C LEU A 36 6.10 -16.50 -2.08
N HIS A 37 4.89 -15.97 -2.28
CA HIS A 37 4.46 -15.55 -3.61
C HIS A 37 5.22 -14.29 -4.03
N ALA A 38 5.99 -14.38 -5.12
CA ALA A 38 6.86 -13.29 -5.57
C ALA A 38 6.06 -12.01 -5.87
N PHE A 39 4.84 -12.14 -6.40
CA PHE A 39 3.96 -11.02 -6.68
C PHE A 39 3.50 -10.30 -5.39
N ALA A 40 2.99 -11.03 -4.39
CA ALA A 40 2.63 -10.44 -3.10
C ALA A 40 3.82 -9.76 -2.40
N ALA A 41 5.02 -10.35 -2.50
CA ALA A 41 6.23 -9.75 -1.97
C ALA A 41 6.55 -8.41 -2.67
N ALA A 42 6.47 -8.37 -4.01
CA ALA A 42 6.69 -7.16 -4.78
C ALA A 42 5.68 -6.05 -4.42
N VAL A 43 4.38 -6.38 -4.33
CA VAL A 43 3.34 -5.41 -3.93
C VAL A 43 3.63 -4.84 -2.54
N THR A 44 4.00 -5.71 -1.59
CA THR A 44 4.34 -5.31 -0.22
C THR A 44 5.53 -4.36 -0.20
N VAL A 45 6.59 -4.67 -0.95
CA VAL A 45 7.79 -3.83 -1.05
C VAL A 45 7.47 -2.46 -1.62
N VAL A 46 6.70 -2.39 -2.71
CA VAL A 46 6.33 -1.11 -3.34
C VAL A 46 5.50 -0.24 -2.39
N PHE A 47 4.54 -0.82 -1.67
CA PHE A 47 3.76 -0.09 -0.65
C PHE A 47 4.62 0.37 0.53
N ALA A 48 5.53 -0.48 0.99
CA ALA A 48 6.46 -0.13 2.07
C ALA A 48 7.37 1.03 1.66
N ILE A 49 7.94 1.02 0.45
CA ILE A 49 8.76 2.12 -0.07
C ILE A 49 7.94 3.41 -0.12
N GLN A 50 6.71 3.35 -0.65
CA GLN A 50 5.82 4.50 -0.68
C GLN A 50 5.60 5.09 0.72
N TRP A 51 5.31 4.26 1.73
CA TRP A 51 5.15 4.76 3.10
C TRP A 51 6.43 5.29 3.73
N ILE A 52 7.58 4.65 3.48
CA ILE A 52 8.88 5.12 3.97
C ILE A 52 9.19 6.53 3.45
N VAL A 53 8.75 6.87 2.25
CA VAL A 53 8.92 8.22 1.69
C VAL A 53 7.78 9.15 2.11
N PHE A 54 6.53 8.72 1.97
CA PHE A 54 5.35 9.53 2.21
C PHE A 54 5.15 9.92 3.67
N VAL A 55 5.30 8.99 4.62
CA VAL A 55 5.01 9.28 6.04
C VAL A 55 5.96 10.36 6.60
N PRO A 56 7.29 10.30 6.37
CA PRO A 56 8.18 11.38 6.78
C PRO A 56 7.87 12.71 6.07
N SER A 57 7.58 12.69 4.77
CA SER A 57 7.19 13.89 4.02
C SER A 57 5.93 14.54 4.58
N PHE A 58 4.94 13.72 4.95
CA PHE A 58 3.67 14.17 5.53
C PHE A 58 3.87 14.79 6.91
N ILE A 59 4.70 14.17 7.75
CA ILE A 59 5.05 14.69 9.08
C ILE A 59 5.83 16.00 8.96
N ALA A 60 6.82 16.04 8.06
CA ALA A 60 7.67 17.21 7.84
C ALA A 60 6.95 18.34 7.07
N LYS A 61 5.74 18.09 6.54
CA LYS A 61 5.00 19.00 5.65
C LYS A 61 5.86 19.50 4.49
N THR A 62 6.74 18.65 3.96
CA THR A 62 7.54 18.98 2.76
C THR A 62 6.71 18.90 1.48
N GLU A 63 5.53 18.31 1.59
CA GLU A 63 4.49 18.28 0.59
C GLU A 63 3.68 19.59 0.64
N HIS A 64 4.10 20.56 -0.19
CA HIS A 64 3.35 21.76 -0.56
C HIS A 64 2.68 21.56 -1.92
#